data_AF-B4LY37-F1
#
_entry.id   AF-B4LY37-F1
#
_cell.length_a   1.000
_cell.length_b   1.000
_cell.length_c   1.000
_cell.angle_alpha   90.00
_cell.angle_beta   90.00
_cell.angle_gamma   90.00
#
_symmetry.space_group_name_H-M   'P 1'
#
loop_
_entity.id
_entity.type
_entity.pdbx_description
1 polymer ?
#
loop_
_entity_poly.entity_id
_entity_poly.type
_entity_poly.pdbx_seq_one_letter_code
_entity_poly.pdbx_strand_id
1 'polypeptide(L)'
;MNEMPMPSRNILVLASALAILLTKLEQGQARHSLFDCNVQYKCSDEKEYVWATDEERCHVFHNRCLLKVEQCARVSQGKSELIETDKEICKQSCVKACKRNFEPVCAQFFQEEYLTFSNECEMRNYMCTKERAYSFYALGECVESPSSIS
;
A
#
# COMPACT_ATOMS: atom_id res chain seq x y z
N MET A 1 -6.45 -50.25 4.62
CA MET A 1 -6.43 -48.97 5.36
C MET A 1 -4.98 -48.73 5.73
N ASN A 2 -4.28 -47.83 5.04
CA ASN A 2 -2.88 -47.51 5.36
C ASN A 2 -2.86 -46.33 6.31
N GLU A 3 -2.31 -46.53 7.51
CA GLU A 3 -2.03 -45.45 8.44
C GLU A 3 -0.89 -44.58 7.91
N MET A 4 -1.13 -43.29 7.77
CA MET A 4 -0.09 -42.33 7.42
C MET A 4 0.77 -42.03 8.65
N PRO A 5 2.11 -42.08 8.55
CA PRO A 5 2.98 -41.81 9.68
C PRO A 5 2.88 -40.34 10.09
N MET A 6 2.62 -40.08 11.38
CA MET A 6 2.59 -38.72 11.91
C MET A 6 4.01 -38.12 11.90
N PRO A 7 4.18 -36.86 11.45
CA PRO A 7 5.49 -36.21 11.41
C PRO A 7 6.02 -35.97 12.83
N SER A 8 7.32 -36.14 13.01
CA SER A 8 7.98 -35.89 14.29
C SER A 8 7.90 -34.41 14.69
N ARG A 9 7.94 -34.13 16.00
CA ARG A 9 7.85 -32.77 16.55
C ARG A 9 8.88 -31.81 15.94
N ASN A 10 10.08 -32.29 15.63
CA ASN A 10 11.14 -31.49 15.02
C ASN A 10 10.82 -31.11 13.56
N ILE A 11 10.21 -32.02 12.80
CA ILE A 11 9.78 -31.75 11.42
C ILE A 11 8.66 -30.70 11.43
N LEU A 12 7.71 -30.81 12.37
CA LEU A 12 6.63 -29.84 12.51
C LEU A 12 7.15 -28.44 12.86
N VAL A 13 8.12 -28.35 13.78
CA VAL A 13 8.76 -27.08 14.16
C VAL A 13 9.53 -26.47 12.97
N LEU A 14 10.33 -27.26 12.25
CA LEU A 14 11.07 -26.78 11.09
C LEU A 14 10.14 -26.29 9.98
N ALA A 15 9.05 -27.02 9.69
CA ALA A 15 8.05 -26.61 8.70
C ALA A 15 7.37 -25.28 9.10
N SER A 16 7.03 -25.13 10.39
CA SER A 16 6.44 -23.89 10.90
C SER A 16 7.41 -22.70 10.85
N ALA A 17 8.69 -22.90 11.20
CA ALA A 17 9.71 -21.86 11.13
C ALA A 17 9.99 -21.42 9.68
N LEU A 18 10.03 -22.37 8.74
CA LEU A 18 10.17 -22.09 7.32
C LEU A 18 8.96 -21.32 6.78
N ALA A 19 7.74 -21.71 7.15
CA ALA A 19 6.52 -20.99 6.76
C ALA A 19 6.53 -19.54 7.30
N ILE A 20 6.94 -19.34 8.55
CA ILE A 20 7.10 -18.00 9.13
C ILE A 20 8.15 -17.20 8.37
N LEU A 21 9.30 -17.77 8.03
CA LEU A 21 10.33 -17.09 7.23
C LEU A 21 9.80 -16.70 5.84
N LEU A 22 9.09 -17.59 5.16
CA LEU A 22 8.54 -17.32 3.82
C LEU A 22 7.52 -16.17 3.86
N THR A 23 6.63 -16.14 4.85
CA THR A 23 5.67 -15.02 4.99
C THR A 23 6.34 -13.68 5.31
N LYS A 24 7.49 -13.69 6.01
CA LYS A 24 8.27 -12.47 6.30
C LYS A 24 8.94 -11.90 5.05
N LEU A 25 9.36 -12.75 4.11
CA LEU A 25 9.94 -12.32 2.83
C LEU A 25 8.91 -11.60 1.95
N GLU A 26 7.65 -12.05 1.94
CA GLU A 26 6.59 -11.48 1.10
C GLU A 26 6.26 -10.01 1.46
N GLN A 27 6.32 -9.64 2.74
CA GLN A 27 6.00 -8.27 3.18
C GLN A 27 7.08 -7.22 2.85
N GLY A 28 8.35 -7.63 2.73
CA GLY A 28 9.46 -6.72 2.43
C GLY A 28 9.52 -6.29 0.95
N GLN A 29 9.08 -7.16 0.04
CA GLN A 29 9.20 -6.98 -1.40
C GLN A 29 8.28 -5.87 -1.95
N ALA A 30 7.09 -5.67 -1.37
CA ALA A 30 6.13 -4.66 -1.83
C ALA A 30 6.61 -3.21 -1.60
N ARG A 31 7.40 -2.95 -0.56
CA ARG A 31 7.91 -1.60 -0.25
C ARG A 31 9.07 -1.19 -1.14
N HIS A 32 9.97 -2.13 -1.45
CA HIS A 32 11.08 -1.88 -2.35
C HIS A 32 10.60 -1.49 -3.75
N SER A 33 9.56 -2.15 -4.26
CA SER A 33 9.12 -1.87 -5.63
C SER A 33 8.50 -0.49 -5.82
N LEU A 34 7.74 0.02 -4.84
CA LEU A 34 7.22 1.38 -4.92
C LEU A 34 8.35 2.42 -4.89
N PHE A 35 9.37 2.21 -4.06
CA PHE A 35 10.54 3.09 -4.01
C PHE A 35 11.31 3.07 -5.33
N ASP A 36 11.59 1.89 -5.87
CA ASP A 36 12.33 1.73 -7.13
C ASP A 36 11.60 2.40 -8.30
N CYS A 37 10.27 2.21 -8.39
CA CYS A 37 9.45 2.88 -9.37
C CYS A 37 9.44 4.41 -9.17
N ASN A 38 9.35 4.89 -7.94
CA ASN A 38 9.37 6.34 -7.68
C ASN A 38 10.70 6.99 -8.11
N VAL A 39 11.84 6.33 -7.87
CA VAL A 39 13.15 6.80 -8.36
C VAL A 39 13.21 6.86 -9.89
N GLN A 40 12.53 5.94 -10.58
CA GLN A 40 12.46 5.91 -12.03
C GLN A 40 11.64 7.08 -12.60
N TYR A 41 10.50 7.41 -11.99
CA TYR A 41 9.58 8.44 -12.48
C TYR A 41 9.72 9.74 -11.66
N LYS A 42 10.44 10.73 -12.21
CA LYS A 42 10.61 12.06 -11.60
C LYS A 42 9.37 12.93 -11.81
N CYS A 43 8.31 12.69 -11.03
CA CYS A 43 7.04 13.40 -11.16
C CYS A 43 7.09 14.85 -10.65
N SER A 44 6.36 15.75 -11.31
CA SER A 44 6.13 17.11 -10.81
C SER A 44 5.10 17.14 -9.66
N ASP A 45 5.05 18.26 -8.96
CA ASP A 45 4.05 18.60 -7.95
C ASP A 45 2.78 19.25 -8.56
N GLU A 46 2.70 19.35 -9.89
CA GLU A 46 1.52 19.86 -10.57
C GLU A 46 0.30 19.00 -10.27
N LYS A 47 -0.79 19.68 -9.92
CA LYS A 47 -2.03 19.08 -9.46
C LYS A 47 -2.98 18.86 -10.63
N GLU A 48 -3.10 17.60 -11.04
CA GLU A 48 -3.95 17.13 -12.14
C GLU A 48 -4.60 15.80 -11.71
N TYR A 49 -5.61 15.84 -10.85
CA TYR A 49 -6.13 14.61 -10.24
C TYR A 49 -6.57 13.57 -11.28
N VAL A 50 -6.01 12.37 -11.18
CA VAL A 50 -6.38 11.22 -11.99
C VAL A 50 -7.10 10.21 -11.10
N TRP A 51 -8.23 9.72 -11.58
CA TRP A 51 -9.06 8.73 -10.91
C TRP A 51 -8.94 7.40 -11.65
N ALA A 52 -8.68 6.34 -10.89
CA ALA A 52 -8.59 5.01 -11.46
C ALA A 52 -9.15 3.97 -10.49
N THR A 53 -9.68 2.89 -11.04
CA THR A 53 -10.21 1.77 -10.26
C THR A 53 -9.46 0.49 -10.58
N ASP A 54 -9.33 -0.36 -9.57
CA ASP A 54 -9.06 -1.77 -9.77
C ASP A 54 -10.29 -2.60 -9.34
N GLU A 55 -10.13 -3.92 -9.24
CA GLU A 55 -11.19 -4.84 -8.77
C GLU A 55 -11.61 -4.58 -7.32
N GLU A 56 -10.75 -3.92 -6.52
CA GLU A 56 -11.01 -3.68 -5.12
C GLU A 56 -11.69 -2.34 -4.90
N ARG A 57 -11.10 -1.23 -5.37
CA ARG A 57 -11.54 0.12 -4.99
C ARG A 57 -11.10 1.21 -5.95
N CYS A 58 -11.61 2.40 -5.68
CA CYS A 58 -11.15 3.64 -6.29
C CYS A 58 -9.86 4.16 -5.67
N HIS A 59 -9.00 4.69 -6.53
CA HIS A 59 -7.73 5.32 -6.21
C HIS A 59 -7.68 6.71 -6.85
N VAL A 60 -7.12 7.67 -6.13
CA VAL A 60 -6.91 9.05 -6.60
C VAL A 60 -5.42 9.35 -6.57
N PHE A 61 -4.92 9.88 -7.69
CA PHE A 61 -3.52 10.22 -7.87
C PHE A 61 -3.39 11.71 -8.13
N HIS A 62 -2.35 12.35 -7.58
CA HIS A 62 -2.14 13.80 -7.73
C HIS A 62 -1.96 14.21 -9.19
N ASN A 63 -1.34 13.34 -9.99
CA ASN A 63 -1.20 13.46 -11.44
C ASN A 63 -0.97 12.09 -12.10
N ARG A 64 -1.01 12.07 -13.43
CA ARG A 64 -0.83 10.86 -14.24
C ARG A 64 0.56 10.24 -14.11
N CYS A 65 1.57 11.02 -13.75
CA CYS A 65 2.90 10.49 -13.51
C CYS A 65 2.90 9.56 -12.29
N LEU A 66 2.23 9.95 -11.20
CA LEU A 66 2.11 9.11 -10.00
C LEU A 66 1.24 7.87 -10.23
N LEU A 67 0.22 7.96 -11.09
CA LEU A 67 -0.50 6.76 -11.53
C LEU A 67 0.46 5.75 -12.18
N LYS A 68 1.42 6.20 -13.01
CA LYS A 68 2.41 5.31 -13.63
C LYS A 68 3.39 4.71 -12.61
N VAL A 69 3.78 5.47 -11.59
CA VAL A 69 4.59 4.95 -10.48
C VAL A 69 3.87 3.79 -9.79
N GLU A 70 2.60 3.98 -9.44
CA GLU A 70 1.80 2.93 -8.81
C GLU A 70 1.62 1.73 -9.76
N GLN A 71 1.32 1.97 -11.04
CA GLN A 71 1.19 0.91 -12.04
C GLN A 71 2.47 0.08 -12.17
N CYS A 72 3.64 0.72 -12.17
CA CYS A 72 4.95 0.04 -12.13
C CYS A 72 5.10 -0.84 -10.88
N ALA A 73 4.77 -0.30 -9.70
CA ALA A 73 4.89 -1.04 -8.45
C ALA A 73 3.94 -2.26 -8.41
N ARG A 74 2.72 -2.12 -8.94
CA ARG A 74 1.70 -3.17 -8.99
C ARG A 74 2.14 -4.39 -9.79
N VAL A 75 2.86 -4.21 -10.90
CA VAL A 75 3.39 -5.33 -11.73
C VAL A 75 4.26 -6.26 -10.89
N SER A 76 5.20 -5.70 -10.12
CA SER A 76 6.10 -6.49 -9.27
C SER A 76 5.39 -7.18 -8.09
N GLN A 77 4.19 -6.69 -7.73
CA GLN A 77 3.39 -7.18 -6.61
C GLN A 77 2.28 -8.14 -7.05
N GLY A 78 2.14 -8.41 -8.35
CA GLY A 78 1.06 -9.24 -8.89
C GLY A 78 -0.34 -8.66 -8.66
N LYS A 79 -0.45 -7.33 -8.48
CA LYS A 79 -1.73 -6.63 -8.33
C LYS A 79 -2.36 -6.39 -9.70
N SER A 80 -3.69 -6.35 -9.75
CA SER A 80 -4.46 -6.07 -10.97
C SER A 80 -4.12 -4.69 -11.55
N GLU A 81 -4.42 -4.43 -12.81
CA GLU A 81 -4.20 -3.12 -13.42
C GLU A 81 -5.15 -2.04 -12.87
N LEU A 82 -4.68 -0.79 -12.80
CA LEU A 82 -5.53 0.37 -12.54
C LEU A 82 -6.09 0.89 -13.87
N ILE A 83 -7.41 0.98 -13.96
CA ILE A 83 -8.11 1.49 -15.13
C ILE A 83 -8.56 2.91 -14.83
N GLU A 84 -8.05 3.88 -15.59
CA GLU A 84 -8.51 5.27 -15.50
C GLU A 84 -10.01 5.35 -15.77
N THR A 85 -10.71 6.14 -14.97
CA THR A 85 -12.18 6.29 -15.06
C THR A 85 -12.61 7.68 -14.60
N ASP A 86 -13.88 8.00 -14.80
CA ASP A 86 -14.45 9.25 -14.35
C ASP A 86 -14.53 9.30 -12.83
N LYS A 87 -14.35 10.50 -12.27
CA LYS A 87 -14.41 10.76 -10.83
C LYS A 87 -15.70 10.22 -10.20
N GLU A 88 -16.83 10.44 -10.87
CA GLU A 88 -18.15 10.05 -10.40
C GLU A 88 -18.30 8.53 -10.31
N ILE A 89 -17.75 7.81 -11.29
CA ILE A 89 -17.76 6.33 -11.33
C ILE A 89 -16.82 5.80 -10.25
N CYS A 90 -15.60 6.32 -10.18
CA CYS A 90 -14.60 5.91 -9.20
C CYS A 90 -15.15 6.04 -7.78
N LYS A 91 -15.71 7.21 -7.44
CA LYS A 91 -16.18 7.52 -6.09
C LYS A 91 -17.22 6.55 -5.52
N GLN A 92 -17.95 5.83 -6.37
CA GLN A 92 -18.88 4.78 -5.93
C GLN A 92 -18.21 3.68 -5.11
N SER A 93 -16.90 3.47 -5.28
CA SER A 93 -16.11 2.46 -4.59
C SER A 93 -15.06 3.02 -3.62
N CYS A 94 -15.15 4.31 -3.25
CA CYS A 94 -14.19 4.96 -2.35
C CYS A 94 -14.14 4.33 -0.97
N VAL A 95 -15.30 4.13 -0.34
CA VAL A 95 -15.39 3.73 1.07
C VAL A 95 -15.44 2.21 1.17
N LYS A 96 -14.50 1.66 1.92
CA LYS A 96 -14.48 0.24 2.30
C LYS A 96 -14.62 0.11 3.81
N ALA A 97 -15.24 -0.98 4.25
CA ALA A 97 -15.26 -1.34 5.66
C ALA A 97 -13.84 -1.75 6.07
N CYS A 98 -13.23 -0.96 6.95
CA CYS A 98 -11.89 -1.23 7.43
C CYS A 98 -11.91 -2.08 8.71
N LYS A 99 -10.85 -2.87 8.90
CA LYS A 99 -10.64 -3.58 10.15
C LYS A 99 -10.38 -2.56 11.27
N ARG A 100 -10.84 -2.88 12.48
CA ARG A 100 -10.61 -2.08 13.68
C ARG A 100 -9.27 -2.46 14.34
N ASN A 101 -8.19 -2.41 13.57
CA ASN A 101 -6.82 -2.65 14.02
C ASN A 101 -6.00 -1.35 13.94
N PHE A 102 -4.98 -1.28 14.79
CA PHE A 102 -3.99 -0.20 14.78
C PHE A 102 -2.69 -0.73 14.16
N GLU A 103 -2.55 -0.51 12.86
CA GLU A 103 -1.37 -0.81 12.04
C GLU A 103 -1.01 0.47 11.29
N PRO A 104 -0.44 1.46 11.99
CA PRO A 104 -0.45 2.83 11.54
C PRO A 104 0.32 3.01 10.23
N VAL A 105 -0.12 4.01 9.47
CA VAL A 105 0.58 4.47 8.28
C VAL A 105 0.72 5.98 8.32
N CYS A 106 1.90 6.47 7.95
CA CYS A 106 2.17 7.89 7.81
C CYS A 106 2.12 8.25 6.33
N ALA A 107 1.19 9.12 5.95
CA ALA A 107 1.09 9.65 4.58
C ALA A 107 1.56 11.09 4.51
N GLN A 108 2.38 11.40 3.51
CA GLN A 108 2.75 12.75 3.12
C GLN A 108 1.85 13.22 1.98
N PHE A 109 1.32 14.43 2.10
CA PHE A 109 0.61 15.11 1.01
C PHE A 109 1.56 16.16 0.39
N PHE A 110 1.45 16.40 -0.93
CA PHE A 110 2.38 17.26 -1.68
C PHE A 110 2.52 18.64 -1.03
N GLN A 111 3.71 18.93 -0.47
CA GLN A 111 4.04 20.21 0.22
C GLN A 111 3.08 20.59 1.36
N GLU A 112 2.36 19.60 1.87
CA GLU A 112 1.34 19.74 2.90
C GLU A 112 1.82 19.01 4.18
N GLU A 113 0.89 18.70 5.06
CA GLU A 113 1.13 17.97 6.29
C GLU A 113 1.45 16.48 6.09
N TYR A 114 2.06 15.90 7.13
CA TYR A 114 2.12 14.45 7.34
C TYR A 114 0.95 14.05 8.24
N LEU A 115 0.19 13.04 7.84
CA LEU A 115 -0.93 12.53 8.64
C LEU A 115 -0.75 11.05 8.95
N THR A 116 -0.87 10.72 10.23
CA THR A 116 -0.97 9.34 10.71
C THR A 116 -2.41 8.85 10.56
N PHE A 117 -2.57 7.67 9.95
CA PHE A 117 -3.83 6.94 9.88
C PHE A 117 -3.70 5.63 10.66
N SER A 118 -4.79 5.18 11.28
CA SER A 118 -4.82 3.96 12.09
C SER A 118 -4.45 2.69 11.29
N ASN A 119 -4.74 2.69 9.99
CA ASN A 119 -4.30 1.66 9.05
C ASN A 119 -4.43 2.15 7.59
N GLU A 120 -3.86 1.37 6.65
CA GLU A 120 -3.87 1.68 5.22
C GLU A 120 -5.28 1.79 4.62
N CYS A 121 -6.23 1.00 5.10
CA CYS A 121 -7.61 1.05 4.60
C CYS A 121 -8.27 2.40 4.92
N GLU A 122 -8.09 2.89 6.16
CA GLU A 122 -8.60 4.19 6.59
C GLU A 122 -7.92 5.35 5.86
N MET A 123 -6.61 5.25 5.66
CA MET A 123 -5.84 6.18 4.83
C MET A 123 -6.45 6.30 3.42
N ARG A 124 -6.66 5.16 2.74
CA ARG A 124 -7.25 5.14 1.38
C ARG A 124 -8.71 5.63 1.35
N ASN A 125 -9.51 5.34 2.38
CA ASN A 125 -10.86 5.91 2.53
C ASN A 125 -10.80 7.44 2.59
N TYR A 126 -9.92 7.98 3.43
CA TYR A 126 -9.74 9.42 3.58
C TYR A 126 -9.33 10.07 2.26
N MET A 127 -8.30 9.54 1.59
CA MET A 127 -7.77 10.08 0.34
C MET A 127 -8.84 10.19 -0.74
N CYS A 128 -9.59 9.11 -0.93
CA CYS A 128 -10.62 9.02 -1.95
C CYS A 128 -11.80 9.97 -1.65
N THR A 129 -12.25 10.02 -0.39
CA THR A 129 -13.40 10.83 0.01
C THR A 129 -13.08 12.33 0.10
N LYS A 130 -11.85 12.68 0.47
CA LYS A 130 -11.37 14.07 0.57
C LYS A 130 -10.71 14.59 -0.68
N GLU A 131 -10.58 13.76 -1.72
CA GLU A 131 -9.89 14.11 -2.96
C GLU A 131 -8.46 14.57 -2.70
N ARG A 132 -7.77 13.86 -1.82
CA ARG A 132 -6.40 14.18 -1.38
C ARG A 132 -5.50 12.98 -1.67
N ALA A 133 -4.64 13.10 -2.68
CA ALA A 133 -3.66 12.09 -3.01
C ALA A 133 -2.36 12.31 -2.23
N TYR A 134 -1.76 11.24 -1.71
CA TYR A 134 -0.43 11.30 -1.11
C TYR A 134 0.66 11.38 -2.17
N SER A 135 1.79 11.98 -1.82
CA SER A 135 3.06 11.86 -2.56
C SER A 135 3.84 10.61 -2.14
N PHE A 136 3.75 10.25 -0.86
CA PHE A 136 4.45 9.13 -0.26
C PHE A 136 3.68 8.62 0.97
N TYR A 137 3.82 7.34 1.31
CA TYR A 137 3.44 6.86 2.65
C TYR A 137 4.35 5.72 3.12
N ALA A 138 4.44 5.55 4.43
CA ALA A 138 5.18 4.48 5.09
C ALA A 138 4.32 3.83 6.18
N LEU A 139 4.71 2.62 6.62
CA LEU A 139 4.09 2.03 7.82
C LEU A 139 4.77 2.63 9.05
N GLY A 140 4.03 2.71 10.14
CA GLY A 140 4.38 3.47 11.33
C GLY A 140 3.63 4.80 11.36
N GLU A 141 3.66 5.44 12.52
CA GLU A 141 3.13 6.79 12.69
C GLU A 141 4.09 7.82 12.08
N CYS A 142 3.58 9.02 11.81
CA CYS A 142 4.43 10.13 11.42
C CYS A 142 5.30 10.59 12.58
N VAL A 143 6.60 10.73 12.34
CA VAL A 143 7.53 11.35 13.31
C VAL A 143 7.56 12.85 13.05
N GLU A 144 7.40 13.65 14.10
CA GLU A 144 7.41 15.12 13.96
C GLU A 144 8.79 15.68 13.57
N SER A 145 9.88 14.88 13.66
CA SER A 145 11.19 15.18 13.04
C SER A 145 12.15 13.96 13.04
N PRO A 146 13.14 13.89 12.13
CA PRO A 146 14.15 12.82 12.06
C PRO A 146 15.29 12.97 13.09
N SER A 147 15.02 13.49 14.29
CA SER A 147 16.08 13.79 15.28
C SER A 147 16.32 12.70 16.34
N SER A 148 15.84 11.48 16.14
CA SER A 148 16.02 10.37 17.10
C SER A 148 16.72 9.12 16.54
N ILE A 149 17.33 9.21 15.36
CA ILE A 149 18.30 8.21 14.90
C ILE A 149 19.69 8.83 15.05
N SER A 150 20.19 8.80 16.29
CA SER A 150 21.60 9.05 16.64
C SER A 150 22.37 7.74 16.68
#